data_AF-A0A0F9I249-F1
#
_entry.id   AF-A0A0F9I249-F1
#
_cell.length_a   1.000
_cell.length_b   1.000
_cell.length_c   1.000
_cell.angle_alpha   90.00
_cell.angle_beta   90.00
_cell.angle_gamma   90.00
#
_symmetry.space_group_name_H-M   'P 1'
#
loop_
_entity.id
_entity.type
_entity.pdbx_description
1 polymer ?
#
loop_
_entity_poly.entity_id
_entity_poly.type
_entity_poly.pdbx_seq_one_letter_code
_entity_poly.pdbx_strand_id
1 'polypeptide(L)'
;VPTLSKTTQVEIRQSLSQRIRSIASVANPIDLTGSATDDDFIAAAKGLNNAPEIDSVLILLLPYSPGISLDLGARLSYVYQREGKPLVAYVPHVEKYRVLIEGFELNQVPVSSSIEGAVQMVDALRRCQPC
;
A
#
# COMPACT_ATOMS: atom_id res chain seq x y z
N VAL A 1 -1.07 15.53 -0.99
CA VAL A 1 -1.59 14.26 -1.55
C VAL A 1 -2.87 14.53 -2.33
N PRO A 2 -3.19 13.79 -3.40
CA PRO A 2 -4.36 14.04 -4.24
C PRO A 2 -5.68 13.70 -3.53
N THR A 3 -6.75 14.38 -3.92
CA THR A 3 -8.11 14.08 -3.42
C THR A 3 -8.73 12.98 -4.28
N LEU A 4 -9.18 11.90 -3.64
CA LEU A 4 -9.87 10.80 -4.33
C LEU A 4 -11.32 11.18 -4.64
N SER A 5 -11.81 10.90 -5.85
CA SER A 5 -13.21 11.09 -6.19
C SER A 5 -14.14 10.26 -5.29
N LYS A 6 -15.40 10.69 -5.17
CA LYS A 6 -16.41 9.94 -4.42
C LYS A 6 -16.63 8.54 -4.99
N THR A 7 -16.54 8.38 -6.31
CA THR A 7 -16.65 7.08 -6.98
C THR A 7 -15.53 6.14 -6.55
N THR A 8 -14.26 6.57 -6.66
CA THR A 8 -13.10 5.79 -6.19
C THR A 8 -13.23 5.40 -4.72
N GLN A 9 -13.65 6.34 -3.85
CA GLN A 9 -13.86 6.07 -2.43
C GLN A 9 -14.93 4.99 -2.19
N VAL A 10 -16.03 5.02 -2.95
CA VAL A 10 -17.10 4.02 -2.86
C VAL A 10 -16.63 2.66 -3.33
N GLU A 11 -15.93 2.57 -4.46
CA GLU A 11 -15.39 1.32 -5.02
C GLU A 11 -14.40 0.64 -4.07
N ILE A 12 -13.47 1.42 -3.51
CA ILE A 12 -12.52 0.92 -2.50
C ILE A 12 -13.30 0.40 -1.29
N ARG A 13 -14.21 1.22 -0.72
CA ARG A 13 -14.97 0.84 0.48
C ARG A 13 -15.80 -0.42 0.26
N GLN A 14 -16.40 -0.60 -0.92
CA GLN A 14 -17.18 -1.79 -1.27
C GLN A 14 -16.32 -3.04 -1.44
N SER A 15 -15.04 -2.88 -1.79
CA SER A 15 -14.07 -3.97 -1.94
C SER A 15 -13.45 -4.41 -0.60
N LEU A 16 -13.50 -3.56 0.43
CA LEU A 16 -13.05 -3.92 1.78
C LEU A 16 -13.96 -4.96 2.45
N SER A 17 -13.38 -5.75 3.34
CA SER A 17 -14.11 -6.70 4.18
C SER A 17 -15.19 -5.99 5.00
N GLN A 18 -16.30 -6.69 5.25
CA GLN A 18 -17.44 -6.12 5.99
C GLN A 18 -17.04 -5.61 7.38
N ARG A 19 -16.04 -6.24 8.00
CA ARG A 19 -15.56 -5.93 9.35
C ARG A 19 -15.00 -4.53 9.47
N ILE A 20 -14.21 -4.09 8.48
CA ILE A 20 -13.56 -2.77 8.53
C ILE A 20 -14.32 -1.71 7.75
N ARG A 21 -15.26 -2.10 6.87
CA ARG A 21 -15.93 -1.20 5.94
C ARG A 21 -16.58 0.03 6.57
N SER A 22 -17.10 -0.08 7.80
CA SER A 22 -17.74 1.04 8.51
C SER A 22 -16.75 1.95 9.24
N ILE A 23 -15.56 1.44 9.57
CA ILE A 23 -14.58 2.13 10.43
C ILE A 23 -13.32 2.57 9.66
N ALA A 24 -13.08 2.03 8.47
CA ALA A 24 -11.99 2.45 7.61
C ALA A 24 -12.23 3.85 7.02
N SER A 25 -11.17 4.64 6.96
CA SER A 25 -11.12 5.86 6.15
C SER A 25 -10.64 5.49 4.76
N VAL A 26 -11.39 5.86 3.74
CA VAL A 26 -11.03 5.64 2.32
C VAL A 26 -10.72 6.96 1.61
N ALA A 27 -10.51 8.04 2.38
CA ALA A 27 -9.96 9.29 1.86
C ALA A 27 -8.45 9.13 1.62
N ASN A 28 -7.72 10.23 1.38
CA ASN A 28 -6.26 10.21 1.32
C ASN A 28 -5.68 10.86 2.58
N PRO A 29 -5.02 10.12 3.48
CA PRO A 29 -4.64 8.70 3.38
C PRO A 29 -5.80 7.71 3.62
N ILE A 30 -5.66 6.52 3.05
CA ILE A 30 -6.52 5.38 3.37
C ILE A 30 -6.02 4.77 4.68
N ASP A 31 -6.91 4.66 5.66
CA ASP A 31 -6.65 4.01 6.95
C ASP A 31 -7.55 2.78 7.08
N LEU A 32 -6.92 1.60 7.03
CA LEU A 32 -7.60 0.31 7.10
C LEU A 32 -7.86 -0.17 8.54
N THR A 33 -7.40 0.58 9.54
CA THR A 33 -7.46 0.24 10.98
C THR A 33 -6.60 -0.97 11.37
N GLY A 34 -6.40 -1.18 12.67
CA GLY A 34 -5.60 -2.29 13.20
C GLY A 34 -6.24 -3.69 13.07
N SER A 35 -7.40 -3.80 12.41
CA SER A 35 -8.12 -5.06 12.24
C SER A 35 -8.16 -5.58 10.80
N ALA A 36 -7.50 -4.85 9.89
CA ALA A 36 -7.36 -5.20 8.48
C ALA A 36 -6.62 -6.52 8.28
N THR A 37 -7.05 -7.25 7.25
CA THR A 37 -6.35 -8.44 6.74
C THR A 37 -5.59 -8.11 5.46
N ASP A 38 -4.76 -9.05 5.01
CA ASP A 38 -4.09 -8.91 3.71
C ASP A 38 -5.03 -8.54 2.56
N ASP A 39 -6.23 -9.14 2.53
CA ASP A 39 -7.19 -8.91 1.45
C ASP A 39 -7.69 -7.46 1.44
N ASP A 40 -7.82 -6.83 2.62
CA ASP A 40 -8.16 -5.41 2.73
C ASP A 40 -7.04 -4.52 2.15
N PHE A 41 -5.77 -4.86 2.42
CA PHE A 41 -4.62 -4.16 1.83
C PHE A 41 -4.57 -4.32 0.31
N ILE A 42 -4.79 -5.53 -0.19
CA ILE A 42 -4.80 -5.82 -1.63
C ILE A 42 -5.97 -5.10 -2.32
N ALA A 43 -7.15 -5.08 -1.70
CA ALA A 43 -8.32 -4.36 -2.23
C ALA A 43 -8.06 -2.86 -2.31
N ALA A 44 -7.52 -2.26 -1.25
CA ALA A 44 -7.16 -0.84 -1.23
C ALA A 44 -6.07 -0.49 -2.26
N ALA A 45 -5.01 -1.31 -2.35
CA ALA A 45 -3.94 -1.11 -3.32
C ALA A 45 -4.44 -1.17 -4.77
N LYS A 46 -5.31 -2.14 -5.10
CA LYS A 46 -5.95 -2.24 -6.42
C LYS A 46 -6.83 -1.03 -6.74
N GLY A 47 -7.66 -0.61 -5.79
CA GLY A 47 -8.52 0.55 -5.97
C GLY A 47 -7.74 1.85 -6.14
N LEU A 48 -6.64 2.04 -5.40
CA LEU A 48 -5.72 3.16 -5.62
C LEU A 48 -5.01 3.07 -6.98
N ASN A 49 -4.64 1.87 -7.43
CA ASN A 49 -4.04 1.74 -8.76
C ASN A 49 -5.03 2.14 -9.86
N ASN A 50 -6.30 1.78 -9.73
CA ASN A 50 -7.33 2.13 -10.72
C ASN A 50 -7.77 3.60 -10.66
N ALA A 51 -7.46 4.31 -9.58
CA ALA A 51 -7.84 5.71 -9.38
C ALA A 51 -7.04 6.64 -10.32
N PRO A 52 -7.65 7.34 -11.29
CA PRO A 52 -6.92 8.22 -12.21
C PRO A 52 -6.21 9.39 -11.52
N GLU A 53 -6.59 9.73 -10.29
CA GLU A 53 -6.01 10.81 -9.50
C GLU A 53 -4.69 10.41 -8.79
N ILE A 54 -4.28 9.15 -8.91
CA ILE A 54 -3.11 8.57 -8.24
C ILE A 54 -2.05 8.22 -9.27
N ASP A 55 -0.83 8.74 -9.08
CA ASP A 55 0.33 8.40 -9.91
C ASP A 55 1.27 7.40 -9.24
N SER A 56 1.26 7.34 -7.90
CA SER A 56 2.08 6.42 -7.11
C SER A 56 1.41 6.13 -5.76
N VAL A 57 1.74 4.98 -5.19
CA VAL A 57 1.22 4.51 -3.90
C VAL A 57 2.36 4.41 -2.90
N LEU A 58 2.20 5.05 -1.74
CA LEU A 58 3.04 4.86 -0.57
C LEU A 58 2.25 4.07 0.48
N ILE A 59 2.68 2.85 0.80
CA ILE A 59 2.02 2.02 1.81
C ILE A 59 2.84 2.05 3.10
N LEU A 60 2.19 2.43 4.19
CA LEU A 60 2.75 2.34 5.53
C LEU A 60 2.27 1.05 6.18
N LEU A 61 3.13 0.03 6.20
CA LEU A 61 2.83 -1.23 6.86
C LEU A 61 3.38 -1.17 8.29
N LEU A 62 2.44 -1.11 9.23
CA LEU A 62 2.68 -1.32 10.65
C LEU A 62 2.08 -2.68 11.03
N PRO A 63 2.76 -3.81 10.74
CA PRO A 63 2.23 -5.18 10.87
C PRO A 63 2.08 -5.62 12.35
N TYR A 64 1.38 -4.82 13.15
CA TYR A 64 0.89 -5.17 14.47
C TYR A 64 -0.52 -5.78 14.40
N SER A 65 -1.21 -5.64 13.25
CA SER A 65 -2.50 -6.30 13.03
C SER A 65 -2.32 -7.81 12.96
N PRO A 66 -3.03 -8.60 13.80
CA PRO A 66 -2.99 -10.06 13.73
C PRO A 66 -3.45 -10.64 12.39
N GLY A 67 -4.17 -9.86 11.58
CA GLY A 67 -4.70 -10.29 10.28
C GLY A 67 -3.70 -10.20 9.12
N ILE A 68 -2.47 -9.76 9.39
CA ILE A 68 -1.44 -9.54 8.37
C ILE A 68 -0.45 -10.68 8.35
N SER A 69 -0.30 -11.28 7.17
CA SER A 69 0.68 -12.34 6.93
C SER A 69 2.07 -11.76 6.68
N LEU A 70 3.08 -12.64 6.72
CA LEU A 70 4.43 -12.29 6.33
C LEU A 70 4.61 -12.22 4.80
N ASP A 71 3.74 -12.89 4.02
CA ASP A 71 3.80 -12.89 2.55
C ASP A 71 3.06 -11.71 1.90
N LEU A 72 2.40 -10.86 2.68
CA LEU A 72 1.70 -9.66 2.18
C LEU A 72 2.58 -8.79 1.28
N GLY A 73 3.89 -8.71 1.55
CA GLY A 73 4.84 -7.91 0.76
C GLY A 73 4.96 -8.44 -0.67
N ALA A 74 5.06 -9.76 -0.83
CA ALA A 74 5.05 -10.41 -2.14
C ALA A 74 3.69 -10.24 -2.84
N ARG A 75 2.58 -10.38 -2.10
CA ARG A 75 1.22 -10.22 -2.65
C ARG A 75 0.96 -8.80 -3.15
N LEU A 76 1.40 -7.77 -2.41
CA LEU A 76 1.28 -6.37 -2.82
C LEU A 76 2.16 -6.05 -4.02
N SER A 77 3.37 -6.64 -4.08
CA SER A 77 4.26 -6.48 -5.22
C SER A 77 3.66 -7.06 -6.51
N TYR A 78 2.85 -8.10 -6.41
CA TYR A 78 2.11 -8.64 -7.55
C TYR A 78 1.04 -7.67 -8.09
N VAL A 79 0.38 -6.93 -7.20
CA VAL A 79 -0.57 -5.88 -7.61
C VAL A 79 0.19 -4.79 -8.38
N TYR A 80 1.33 -4.35 -7.85
CA TYR A 80 2.19 -3.37 -8.51
C TYR A 80 2.59 -3.80 -9.94
N GLN A 81 3.13 -5.01 -10.09
CA GLN A 81 3.62 -5.52 -11.37
C GLN A 81 2.53 -5.64 -12.44
N ARG A 82 1.28 -5.93 -12.05
CA ARG A 82 0.15 -6.04 -12.99
C ARG A 82 -0.45 -4.72 -13.39
N GLU A 83 -0.49 -3.77 -12.46
CA GLU A 83 -1.35 -2.60 -12.55
C GLU A 83 -0.56 -1.30 -12.86
N GLY A 84 0.77 -1.34 -12.70
CA GLY A 84 1.71 -0.43 -13.37
C GLY A 84 2.03 0.88 -12.65
N LYS A 85 1.31 1.28 -11.57
CA LYS A 85 1.64 2.51 -10.83
C LYS A 85 2.67 2.25 -9.73
N PRO A 86 3.79 3.01 -9.67
CA PRO A 86 4.84 2.83 -8.67
C PRO A 86 4.32 2.64 -7.25
N LEU A 87 4.80 1.59 -6.60
CA LEU A 87 4.53 1.28 -5.20
C LEU A 87 5.81 1.46 -4.39
N VAL A 88 5.74 2.16 -3.26
CA VAL A 88 6.81 2.22 -2.26
C VAL A 88 6.23 1.80 -0.92
N ALA A 89 6.96 0.96 -0.19
CA ALA A 89 6.56 0.48 1.12
C ALA A 89 7.41 1.10 2.23
N TYR A 90 6.78 1.34 3.37
CA TYR A 90 7.47 1.48 4.64
C TYR A 90 7.16 0.26 5.51
N VAL A 91 8.20 -0.35 6.08
CA VAL A 91 8.08 -1.45 7.04
C VAL A 91 9.12 -1.24 8.14
N PRO A 92 8.75 -1.21 9.44
CA PRO A 92 9.72 -1.12 10.53
C PRO A 92 10.77 -2.23 10.45
N HIS A 93 12.04 -1.88 10.64
CA HIS A 93 13.14 -2.86 10.63
C HIS A 93 13.21 -3.62 11.95
N VAL A 94 12.33 -4.60 12.10
CA VAL A 94 12.27 -5.52 13.24
C VAL A 94 12.35 -6.94 12.67
N GLU A 95 13.13 -7.82 13.30
CA GLU A 95 13.42 -9.16 12.78
C GLU A 95 12.15 -9.95 12.39
N LYS A 96 11.07 -9.83 13.18
CA LYS A 96 9.78 -10.47 12.88
C LYS A 96 9.12 -10.03 11.57
N TYR A 97 9.54 -8.92 10.97
CA TYR A 97 9.02 -8.39 9.71
C TYR A 97 10.00 -8.56 8.55
N ARG A 98 11.12 -9.27 8.77
CA ARG A 98 12.14 -9.48 7.73
C ARG A 98 11.58 -10.13 6.47
N VAL A 99 10.77 -11.19 6.62
CA VAL A 99 10.13 -11.88 5.49
C VAL A 99 9.23 -10.94 4.68
N LEU A 100 8.55 -10.00 5.36
CA LEU A 100 7.70 -9.00 4.69
C LEU A 100 8.54 -8.02 3.85
N ILE A 101 9.68 -7.57 4.39
CA ILE A 101 10.66 -6.71 3.69
C ILE A 101 11.23 -7.45 2.48
N GLU A 102 11.72 -8.69 2.68
CA GLU A 102 12.25 -9.55 1.62
C GLU A 102 11.21 -9.77 0.50
N GLY A 103 9.93 -9.91 0.85
CA GLY A 103 8.84 -10.02 -0.11
C GLY A 103 8.72 -8.82 -1.05
N PHE A 104 9.05 -7.61 -0.60
CA PHE A 104 9.11 -6.43 -1.49
C PHE A 104 10.42 -6.38 -2.29
N GLU A 105 11.56 -6.59 -1.64
CA GLU A 105 12.88 -6.49 -2.27
C GLU A 105 13.05 -7.51 -3.41
N LEU A 106 12.65 -8.77 -3.19
CA LEU A 106 12.70 -9.83 -4.19
C LEU A 106 11.81 -9.54 -5.41
N ASN A 107 10.78 -8.72 -5.24
CA ASN A 107 9.85 -8.32 -6.31
C ASN A 107 10.14 -6.92 -6.86
N GLN A 108 11.30 -6.34 -6.55
CA GLN A 108 11.77 -5.05 -7.04
C GLN A 108 10.86 -3.87 -6.63
N VAL A 109 10.17 -3.99 -5.50
CA VAL A 109 9.42 -2.90 -4.90
C VAL A 109 10.29 -2.19 -3.86
N PRO A 110 10.53 -0.87 -3.98
CA PRO A 110 11.29 -0.13 -2.98
C PRO A 110 10.60 -0.19 -1.61
N VAL A 111 11.37 -0.57 -0.59
CA VAL A 111 10.93 -0.61 0.81
C VAL A 111 11.93 0.12 1.70
N SER A 112 11.44 0.95 2.61
CA SER A 112 12.26 1.65 3.59
C SER A 112 11.88 1.30 5.03
N SER A 113 12.88 1.32 5.91
CA SER A 113 12.72 1.19 7.35
C SER A 113 12.41 2.50 8.08
N SER A 114 12.38 3.62 7.36
CA SER A 114 12.01 4.95 7.86
C SER A 114 10.92 5.56 6.98
N ILE A 115 10.04 6.36 7.59
CA ILE A 115 8.99 7.05 6.84
C ILE A 115 9.62 8.08 5.91
N GLU A 116 10.61 8.82 6.40
CA GLU A 116 11.38 9.80 5.64
C GLU A 116 12.04 9.17 4.42
N GLY A 117 12.67 8.00 4.58
CA GLY A 117 13.28 7.26 3.48
C GLY A 117 12.27 6.82 2.44
N ALA A 118 11.09 6.32 2.86
CA ALA A 118 10.03 5.95 1.93
C ALA A 118 9.50 7.16 1.14
N VAL A 119 9.33 8.32 1.81
CA VAL A 119 8.95 9.58 1.15
C VAL A 119 10.01 10.04 0.16
N GLN A 120 11.30 9.96 0.52
CA GLN A 120 12.41 10.30 -0.37
C GLN A 120 12.47 9.39 -1.61
N MET A 121 12.18 8.09 -1.45
CA MET A 121 12.09 7.15 -2.58
C MET A 121 10.96 7.54 -3.55
N VAL A 122 9.79 7.92 -3.04
CA VAL A 122 8.67 8.40 -3.87
C VAL A 122 9.04 9.72 -4.58
N ASP A 123 9.69 10.66 -3.88
CA ASP A 123 10.15 11.92 -4.49
C ASP A 123 11.20 11.68 -5.58
N ALA A 124 12.09 10.70 -5.39
CA ALA A 124 13.06 10.30 -6.42
C ALA A 124 12.36 9.71 -7.67
N LEU A 125 11.36 8.84 -7.48
CA LEU A 125 10.57 8.27 -8.59
C LEU A 125 9.86 9.37 -9.40
N ARG A 126 9.33 10.40 -8.73
CA ARG A 126 8.71 11.55 -9.39
C ARG A 126 9.71 12.34 -10.25
N ARG A 127 10.96 12.48 -9.81
CA ARG A 127 12.02 13.21 -10.54
C ARG A 127 12.60 12.42 -11.70
N CYS A 128 12.63 11.10 -11.59
CA CYS A 128 13.27 10.19 -12.54
C CYS A 128 12.27 9.49 -13.48
N GLN A 129 11.21 10.19 -13.93
CA GLN A 129 10.27 9.58 -14.88
C GLN A 129 11.05 9.08 -16.12
N PRO A 130 10.87 7.80 -16.52
CA PRO A 130 11.50 7.27 -17.72
C PRO A 130 11.12 8.14 -18.92
N CYS A 131 12.12 8.53 -19.71
CA CYS A 131 11.96 9.29 -20.95
C CYS A 131 11.07 8.54 -21.97
#